data_AF-A0A507CCF8-F1
#
_entry.id   AF-A0A507CCF8-F1
#
_cell.length_a   1.000
_cell.length_b   1.000
_cell.length_c   1.000
_cell.angle_alpha   90.00
_cell.angle_beta   90.00
_cell.angle_gamma   90.00
#
_symmetry.space_group_name_H-M   'P 1'
#
loop_
_entity.id
_entity.type
_entity.pdbx_description
1 polymer ?
#
loop_
_entity_poly.entity_id
_entity_poly.type
_entity_poly.pdbx_seq_one_letter_code
_entity_poly.pdbx_strand_id
1 'polypeptide(L)'
;MSSVKISDKLGLNDVNVTGKRVLIRQRIVASLPTINYVLKNGAKSVVLMSHLGRPDGKVVPKYSLKPVATEVSTLLGKPVTFLEDCVGSAVEEACAKPTDGQIILLENLRFHIEEEGSVKDEAGNKIKASKEDIAAFRASLTKLGDIYVNDAFGTAHRAHSSMVGVELPIRAAGFLMKKELDYFSKVLEHPERPFLAILGGAKVSDKIQLINNLLDKTDKIIVGGGMAFTFKKVINNMNIGGSLYDAEGAKIVHDLVEKAKKNSVELIFPVDFVTADKFSKDANAGYATEEEGIPDGLMGLDCGEKSNEINRKVVLSSKTILWNGPAGVFEFEKFEKGTKVILDALIEATKNGATTIVGGGDTATAAAKWDAEDKLSHVSTGGGASLELLEGNSVSPVNTVIGGFEKDGSELYIARSLLGGGVHVGKAGRHLRPEGCHIAYGGKECVEREYEVLTVTDPNAFVWVDDAGKCTAQGYTPVSAGREKDGRELYVAQVLYEGSVQVGKTGKHMDGAHIAYSGREKNVLCYRVLCHKP
;
A
#
# COMPACT_ATOMS: atom_id res chain seq x y z
N MET A 1 16.40 -17.26 0.72
CA MET A 1 15.32 -16.29 0.95
C MET A 1 14.52 -16.27 -0.34
N SER A 2 13.23 -16.53 -0.26
CA SER A 2 12.32 -16.44 -1.40
C SER A 2 11.90 -14.98 -1.57
N SER A 3 11.77 -14.51 -2.81
CA SER A 3 10.98 -13.32 -3.08
C SER A 3 9.58 -13.58 -2.49
N VAL A 4 9.17 -12.80 -1.50
CA VAL A 4 7.81 -12.92 -0.96
C VAL A 4 6.88 -12.34 -2.02
N LYS A 5 6.28 -13.19 -2.83
CA LYS A 5 5.23 -12.75 -3.75
C LYS A 5 4.02 -12.32 -2.94
N ILE A 6 3.23 -11.41 -3.50
CA ILE A 6 1.96 -11.02 -2.87
C ILE A 6 1.06 -12.26 -2.68
N SER A 7 1.15 -13.23 -3.60
CA SER A 7 0.46 -14.52 -3.56
C SER A 7 0.83 -15.40 -2.36
N ASP A 8 2.03 -15.24 -1.79
CA ASP A 8 2.60 -16.17 -0.81
C ASP A 8 2.17 -15.85 0.64
N LYS A 9 1.35 -14.80 0.83
CA LYS A 9 0.81 -14.47 2.16
C LYS A 9 -0.16 -15.56 2.62
N LEU A 10 0.07 -16.05 3.84
CA LEU A 10 -0.74 -17.07 4.51
C LEU A 10 -2.22 -16.67 4.53
N GLY A 11 -3.07 -17.49 3.91
CA GLY A 11 -4.52 -17.30 3.90
C GLY A 11 -5.16 -17.92 5.15
N LEU A 12 -6.32 -17.39 5.55
CA LEU A 12 -7.11 -17.93 6.65
C LEU A 12 -7.48 -19.42 6.47
N ASN A 13 -7.65 -19.87 5.22
CA ASN A 13 -7.97 -21.27 4.91
C ASN A 13 -6.84 -22.25 5.27
N ASP A 14 -5.60 -21.76 5.36
CA ASP A 14 -4.41 -22.57 5.65
C ASP A 14 -4.10 -22.63 7.15
N VAL A 15 -5.00 -22.11 8.00
CA VAL A 15 -4.81 -21.99 9.45
C VAL A 15 -5.82 -22.83 10.22
N ASN A 16 -5.33 -23.67 11.13
CA ASN A 16 -6.20 -24.39 12.08
C ASN A 16 -6.62 -23.47 13.24
N VAL A 17 -7.90 -23.09 13.25
CA VAL A 17 -8.50 -22.20 14.26
C VAL A 17 -9.20 -22.94 15.40
N THR A 18 -9.26 -24.28 15.36
CA THR A 18 -10.04 -25.09 16.31
C THR A 18 -9.56 -24.87 17.75
N GLY A 19 -10.47 -24.46 18.64
CA GLY A 19 -10.21 -24.20 20.05
C GLY A 19 -9.33 -22.98 20.33
N LYS A 20 -9.07 -22.12 19.33
CA LYS A 20 -8.22 -20.92 19.47
C LYS A 20 -9.04 -19.64 19.64
N ARG A 21 -8.47 -18.64 20.32
CA ARG A 21 -8.97 -17.27 20.34
C ARG A 21 -8.42 -16.54 19.12
N VAL A 22 -9.29 -16.03 18.26
CA VAL A 22 -8.86 -15.38 17.00
C VAL A 22 -9.09 -13.88 17.10
N LEU A 23 -8.01 -13.11 17.03
CA LEU A 23 -8.04 -11.64 16.98
C LEU A 23 -8.13 -11.20 15.51
N ILE A 24 -9.25 -10.61 15.13
CA ILE A 24 -9.53 -10.17 13.76
C ILE A 24 -9.55 -8.65 13.70
N ARG A 25 -8.74 -8.09 12.81
CA ARG A 25 -8.87 -6.69 12.44
C ARG A 25 -9.70 -6.53 11.18
N GLN A 26 -10.74 -5.70 11.20
CA GLN A 26 -11.79 -5.78 10.17
C GLN A 26 -12.37 -4.46 9.66
N ARG A 27 -13.06 -4.57 8.51
CA ARG A 27 -14.05 -3.62 7.99
C ARG A 27 -15.44 -4.24 8.18
N ILE A 28 -16.12 -3.81 9.24
CA ILE A 28 -17.30 -4.40 9.91
C ILE A 28 -18.13 -5.39 9.05
N VAL A 29 -18.89 -4.91 8.07
CA VAL A 29 -19.83 -5.77 7.30
C VAL A 29 -19.11 -6.64 6.28
N ALA A 30 -18.04 -6.12 5.66
CA ALA A 30 -17.30 -6.85 4.62
C ALA A 30 -16.50 -8.04 5.19
N SER A 31 -16.22 -8.06 6.49
CA SER A 31 -15.48 -9.12 7.18
C SER A 31 -16.35 -10.26 7.72
N LEU A 32 -17.69 -10.22 7.55
CA LEU A 32 -18.59 -11.30 7.95
C LEU A 32 -18.18 -12.69 7.44
N PRO A 33 -17.71 -12.87 6.19
CA PRO A 33 -17.23 -14.18 5.72
C PRO A 33 -16.08 -14.72 6.56
N THR A 34 -15.13 -13.85 6.96
CA THR A 34 -13.98 -14.19 7.79
C THR A 34 -14.44 -14.63 9.18
N ILE A 35 -15.34 -13.87 9.80
CA ILE A 35 -15.90 -14.20 11.13
C ILE A 35 -16.64 -15.55 11.09
N ASN A 36 -17.54 -15.72 10.12
CA ASN A 36 -18.35 -16.94 9.99
C ASN A 36 -17.49 -18.18 9.77
N TYR A 37 -16.45 -18.08 8.96
CA TYR A 37 -15.51 -19.18 8.75
C TYR A 37 -14.79 -19.57 10.03
N VAL A 38 -14.27 -18.58 10.78
CA VAL A 38 -13.55 -18.83 12.03
C VAL A 38 -14.46 -19.52 13.05
N LEU A 39 -15.70 -19.05 13.22
CA LEU A 39 -16.68 -19.65 14.12
C LEU A 39 -17.08 -21.06 13.69
N LYS A 40 -17.35 -21.27 12.39
CA LYS A 40 -17.73 -22.58 11.85
C LYS A 40 -16.64 -23.63 12.02
N ASN A 41 -15.38 -23.21 12.00
CA ASN A 41 -14.22 -24.09 12.20
C ASN A 41 -13.80 -24.22 13.68
N GLY A 42 -14.71 -23.94 14.61
CA GLY A 42 -14.56 -24.30 16.02
C GLY A 42 -13.61 -23.40 16.82
N ALA A 43 -13.41 -22.15 16.41
CA ALA A 43 -12.69 -21.18 17.24
C ALA A 43 -13.38 -21.01 18.61
N LYS A 44 -12.56 -20.90 19.67
CA LYS A 44 -13.04 -20.67 21.03
C LYS A 44 -13.74 -19.32 21.14
N SER A 45 -13.17 -18.29 20.53
CA SER A 45 -13.78 -16.96 20.43
C SER A 45 -13.22 -16.16 19.25
N VAL A 46 -13.94 -15.09 18.90
CA VAL A 46 -13.52 -14.10 17.93
C VAL A 46 -13.47 -12.74 18.63
N VAL A 47 -12.29 -12.13 18.70
CA VAL A 47 -12.09 -10.76 19.20
C VAL A 47 -11.92 -9.84 18.01
N LEU A 48 -12.81 -8.88 17.85
CA LEU A 48 -12.86 -7.94 16.74
C LEU A 48 -12.28 -6.60 17.18
N MET A 49 -11.34 -6.08 16.41
CA MET A 49 -10.78 -4.74 16.62
C MET A 49 -10.82 -3.90 15.35
N SER A 50 -11.14 -2.61 15.49
CA SER A 50 -11.24 -1.68 14.36
C SER A 50 -11.10 -0.24 14.82
N HIS A 51 -11.25 0.71 13.89
CA HIS A 51 -11.31 2.12 14.19
C HIS A 51 -12.43 2.79 13.40
N LEU A 52 -12.91 3.91 13.90
CA LEU A 52 -13.89 4.77 13.23
C LEU A 52 -13.42 6.23 13.28
N GLY A 53 -13.46 6.90 12.13
CA GLY A 53 -13.14 8.33 12.03
C GLY A 53 -11.70 8.71 12.42
N ARG A 54 -11.55 9.96 12.86
CA ARG A 54 -10.30 10.56 13.31
C ARG A 54 -10.50 11.16 14.71
N PRO A 55 -10.45 10.33 15.74
CA PRO A 55 -10.54 10.78 17.13
C PRO A 55 -9.23 11.35 17.69
N ASP A 56 -8.12 11.26 16.94
CA ASP A 56 -6.82 11.82 17.28
C ASP A 56 -6.34 11.46 18.70
N GLY A 57 -6.44 10.18 19.06
CA GLY A 57 -5.95 9.65 20.34
C GLY A 57 -6.79 10.06 21.54
N LYS A 58 -8.07 10.40 21.34
CA LYS A 58 -9.00 10.80 22.40
C LYS A 58 -10.30 10.03 22.31
N VAL A 59 -10.95 9.79 23.45
CA VAL A 59 -12.30 9.21 23.48
C VAL A 59 -13.29 10.24 22.95
N VAL A 60 -13.89 9.96 21.79
CA VAL A 60 -14.88 10.84 21.15
C VAL A 60 -16.16 10.04 20.90
N PRO A 61 -17.27 10.32 21.63
CA PRO A 61 -18.48 9.50 21.58
C PRO A 61 -19.04 9.25 20.18
N LYS A 62 -18.97 10.24 19.27
CA LYS A 62 -19.46 10.09 17.89
C LYS A 62 -18.71 9.02 17.08
N TYR A 63 -17.51 8.66 17.51
CA TYR A 63 -16.64 7.68 16.87
C TYR A 63 -16.58 6.35 17.64
N SER A 64 -17.47 6.13 18.62
CA SER A 64 -17.58 4.84 19.31
C SER A 64 -18.04 3.73 18.35
N LEU A 65 -17.53 2.52 18.55
CA LEU A 65 -17.95 1.29 17.87
C LEU A 65 -19.12 0.59 18.58
N LYS A 66 -19.67 1.15 19.66
CA LYS A 66 -20.83 0.56 20.35
C LYS A 66 -22.05 0.34 19.43
N PRO A 67 -22.44 1.29 18.54
CA PRO A 67 -23.55 1.06 17.60
C PRO A 67 -23.25 -0.07 16.61
N VAL A 68 -21.97 -0.26 16.28
CA VAL A 68 -21.50 -1.29 15.36
C VAL A 68 -21.68 -2.70 15.96
N ALA A 69 -21.52 -2.86 17.27
CA ALA A 69 -21.73 -4.14 17.94
C ALA A 69 -23.14 -4.70 17.68
N THR A 70 -24.15 -3.83 17.75
CA THR A 70 -25.56 -4.17 17.51
C THR A 70 -25.78 -4.64 16.07
N GLU A 71 -25.19 -3.92 15.10
CA GLU A 71 -25.31 -4.26 13.68
C GLU A 71 -24.64 -5.61 13.37
N VAL A 72 -23.42 -5.82 13.86
CA VAL A 72 -22.70 -7.09 13.70
C VAL A 72 -23.47 -8.24 14.34
N SER A 73 -24.05 -8.02 15.51
CA SER A 73 -24.88 -9.02 16.20
C SER A 73 -26.10 -9.43 15.38
N THR A 74 -26.77 -8.44 14.77
CA THR A 74 -27.91 -8.64 13.88
C THR A 74 -27.52 -9.44 12.63
N LEU A 75 -26.43 -9.05 11.97
CA LEU A 75 -25.96 -9.68 10.73
C LEU A 75 -25.44 -11.12 10.93
N LEU A 76 -24.88 -11.41 12.10
CA LEU A 76 -24.38 -12.75 12.44
C LEU A 76 -25.45 -13.65 13.06
N GLY A 77 -26.59 -13.09 13.49
CA GLY A 77 -27.59 -13.82 14.27
C GLY A 77 -27.03 -14.36 15.59
N LYS A 78 -26.02 -13.70 16.17
CA LYS A 78 -25.31 -14.11 17.38
C LYS A 78 -25.05 -12.92 18.30
N PRO A 79 -25.10 -13.09 19.64
CA PRO A 79 -24.77 -12.00 20.56
C PRO A 79 -23.31 -11.56 20.41
N VAL A 80 -23.09 -10.24 20.40
CA VAL A 80 -21.75 -9.64 20.38
C VAL A 80 -21.54 -8.91 21.71
N THR A 81 -20.51 -9.31 22.45
CA THR A 81 -20.08 -8.61 23.66
C THR A 81 -19.28 -7.38 23.27
N PHE A 82 -19.75 -6.19 23.63
CA PHE A 82 -18.99 -4.96 23.43
C PHE A 82 -18.17 -4.64 24.68
N LEU A 83 -16.88 -4.30 24.50
CA LEU A 83 -16.02 -3.80 25.56
C LEU A 83 -15.77 -2.30 25.34
N GLU A 84 -15.88 -1.51 26.41
CA GLU A 84 -15.76 -0.04 26.36
C GLU A 84 -14.31 0.45 26.15
N ASP A 85 -13.34 -0.47 26.05
CA ASP A 85 -11.94 -0.20 25.73
C ASP A 85 -11.37 -1.33 24.84
N CYS A 86 -10.17 -1.14 24.28
CA CYS A 86 -9.47 -2.12 23.45
C CYS A 86 -8.23 -2.75 24.09
N VAL A 87 -7.76 -2.22 25.22
CA VAL A 87 -6.59 -2.71 25.95
C VAL A 87 -6.80 -2.61 27.46
N GLY A 88 -5.86 -3.14 28.24
CA GLY A 88 -5.86 -3.04 29.71
C GLY A 88 -6.43 -4.29 30.40
N SER A 89 -6.27 -4.36 31.72
CA SER A 89 -6.55 -5.56 32.52
C SER A 89 -7.99 -6.07 32.37
N ALA A 90 -8.98 -5.17 32.39
CA ALA A 90 -10.38 -5.56 32.23
C ALA A 90 -10.67 -6.20 30.86
N VAL A 91 -10.07 -5.68 29.78
CA VAL A 91 -10.20 -6.23 28.42
C VAL A 91 -9.46 -7.57 28.31
N GLU A 92 -8.25 -7.65 28.85
CA GLU A 92 -7.44 -8.87 28.88
C GLU A 92 -8.17 -10.00 29.61
N GLU A 93 -8.74 -9.72 30.78
CA GLU A 93 -9.51 -10.69 31.58
C GLU A 93 -10.77 -11.16 30.86
N ALA A 94 -11.52 -10.24 30.25
CA ALA A 94 -12.72 -10.56 29.48
C ALA A 94 -12.41 -11.47 28.27
N CYS A 95 -11.23 -11.28 27.64
CA CYS A 95 -10.80 -12.08 26.49
C CYS A 95 -10.06 -13.38 26.88
N ALA A 96 -9.65 -13.55 28.14
CA ALA A 96 -8.87 -14.71 28.58
C ALA A 96 -9.72 -15.98 28.75
N LYS A 97 -10.99 -15.85 29.13
CA LYS A 97 -11.89 -16.98 29.41
C LYS A 97 -13.23 -16.85 28.68
N PRO A 98 -13.23 -16.83 27.34
CA PRO A 98 -14.46 -16.69 26.59
C PRO A 98 -15.30 -17.96 26.61
N THR A 99 -16.60 -17.78 26.44
CA THR A 99 -17.54 -18.88 26.15
C THR A 99 -17.34 -19.41 24.72
N ASP A 100 -17.74 -20.66 24.45
CA ASP A 100 -17.51 -21.28 23.14
C ASP A 100 -18.22 -20.53 22.00
N GLY A 101 -17.42 -20.07 21.02
CA GLY A 101 -17.90 -19.29 19.89
C GLY A 101 -18.30 -17.86 20.24
N GLN A 102 -17.84 -17.32 21.38
CA GLN A 102 -18.13 -15.95 21.78
C GLN A 102 -17.54 -14.94 20.79
N ILE A 103 -18.30 -13.88 20.52
CA ILE A 103 -17.88 -12.77 19.67
C ILE A 103 -17.74 -11.54 20.55
N ILE A 104 -16.56 -10.92 20.52
CA ILE A 104 -16.22 -9.74 21.32
C ILE A 104 -15.84 -8.62 20.35
N LEU A 105 -16.43 -7.44 20.49
CA LEU A 105 -16.03 -6.23 19.77
C LEU A 105 -15.39 -5.25 20.76
N LEU A 106 -14.15 -4.86 20.48
CA LEU A 106 -13.43 -3.84 21.23
C LEU A 106 -13.87 -2.44 20.81
N GLU A 107 -13.67 -1.46 21.69
CA GLU A 107 -13.82 -0.05 21.34
C GLU A 107 -12.74 0.41 20.32
N ASN A 108 -12.95 1.60 19.76
CA ASN A 108 -12.16 2.23 18.72
C ASN A 108 -10.67 2.33 19.10
N LEU A 109 -9.83 1.61 18.35
CA LEU A 109 -8.37 1.59 18.54
C LEU A 109 -7.73 2.98 18.51
N ARG A 110 -8.28 3.93 17.75
CA ARG A 110 -7.72 5.29 17.62
C ARG A 110 -8.09 6.21 18.78
N PHE A 111 -8.87 5.76 19.76
CA PHE A 111 -8.98 6.45 21.04
C PHE A 111 -7.65 6.45 21.81
N HIS A 112 -6.72 5.57 21.44
CA HIS A 112 -5.36 5.49 21.95
C HIS A 112 -4.39 6.09 20.94
N ILE A 113 -3.55 7.04 21.37
CA ILE A 113 -2.52 7.68 20.53
C ILE A 113 -1.49 6.65 20.01
N GLU A 114 -1.30 5.58 20.77
CA GLU A 114 -0.39 4.46 20.53
C GLU A 114 -0.76 3.65 19.27
N GLU A 115 -2.02 3.72 18.80
CA GLU A 115 -2.43 3.07 17.55
C GLU A 115 -1.76 3.73 16.33
N GLU A 116 -1.87 5.05 16.20
CA GLU A 116 -1.26 5.80 15.09
C GLU A 116 0.19 6.26 15.41
N GLY A 117 0.60 6.14 16.68
CA GLY A 117 1.90 6.54 17.22
C GLY A 117 2.10 8.06 17.33
N SER A 118 1.24 8.84 16.69
CA SER A 118 1.25 10.30 16.76
C SER A 118 -0.06 10.91 16.31
N VAL A 119 -0.37 12.10 16.83
CA VAL A 119 -1.54 12.91 16.47
C VAL A 119 -1.12 14.34 16.19
N LYS A 120 -1.98 15.11 15.53
CA LYS A 120 -1.79 16.57 15.41
C LYS A 120 -2.71 17.26 16.41
N ASP A 121 -2.20 18.24 17.12
CA ASP A 121 -3.04 19.13 17.94
C ASP A 121 -3.81 20.14 17.05
N GLU A 122 -4.66 20.95 17.68
CA GLU A 122 -5.46 21.97 16.99
C GLU A 122 -4.61 23.04 16.29
N ALA A 123 -3.36 23.23 16.73
CA ALA A 123 -2.38 24.13 16.12
C ALA A 123 -1.54 23.45 15.02
N GLY A 124 -1.77 22.16 14.75
CA GLY A 124 -1.06 21.37 13.75
C GLY A 124 0.27 20.78 14.21
N ASN A 125 0.64 20.93 15.49
CA ASN A 125 1.86 20.35 16.04
C ASN A 125 1.70 18.85 16.22
N LYS A 126 2.76 18.10 15.92
CA LYS A 126 2.76 16.64 16.01
C LYS A 126 3.14 16.18 17.42
N ILE A 127 2.18 15.61 18.14
CA ILE A 127 2.39 14.93 19.42
C ILE A 127 2.65 13.45 19.14
N LYS A 128 3.68 12.87 19.74
CA LYS A 128 4.05 11.45 19.57
C LYS A 128 3.82 10.69 20.87
N ALA A 129 3.33 9.46 20.78
CA ALA A 129 3.34 8.52 21.89
C ALA A 129 4.79 8.11 22.21
N SER A 130 5.07 7.78 23.46
CA SER A 130 6.38 7.22 23.84
C SER A 130 6.55 5.82 23.23
N LYS A 131 7.79 5.35 23.09
CA LYS A 131 8.04 4.01 22.56
C LYS A 131 7.55 2.94 23.54
N GLU A 132 7.67 3.24 24.82
CA GLU A 132 7.26 2.40 25.95
C GLU A 132 5.74 2.22 25.95
N ASP A 133 4.97 3.30 25.75
CA ASP A 133 3.50 3.23 25.70
C ASP A 133 3.02 2.46 24.45
N ILE A 134 3.65 2.69 23.29
CA ILE A 134 3.37 1.92 22.07
C ILE A 134 3.65 0.43 22.31
N ALA A 135 4.76 0.08 22.97
CA ALA A 135 5.10 -1.30 23.28
C ALA A 135 4.10 -1.94 24.25
N ALA A 136 3.68 -1.22 25.30
CA ALA A 136 2.68 -1.68 26.25
C ALA A 136 1.31 -1.91 25.59
N PHE A 137 0.87 -0.97 24.74
CA PHE A 137 -0.37 -1.08 23.96
C PHE A 137 -0.36 -2.33 23.06
N ARG A 138 0.72 -2.53 22.31
CA ARG A 138 0.94 -3.70 21.44
C ARG A 138 0.95 -5.02 22.21
N ALA A 139 1.62 -5.04 23.36
CA ALA A 139 1.66 -6.21 24.23
C ALA A 139 0.26 -6.56 24.76
N SER A 140 -0.55 -5.56 25.13
CA SER A 140 -1.92 -5.76 25.57
C SER A 140 -2.80 -6.35 24.45
N LEU A 141 -2.74 -5.78 23.23
CA LEU A 141 -3.45 -6.34 22.06
C LEU A 141 -3.04 -7.78 21.75
N THR A 142 -1.75 -8.09 21.87
CA THR A 142 -1.21 -9.43 21.58
C THR A 142 -1.80 -10.49 22.50
N LYS A 143 -2.06 -10.18 23.78
CA LYS A 143 -2.65 -11.13 24.74
C LYS A 143 -4.10 -11.54 24.43
N LEU A 144 -4.80 -10.78 23.58
CA LEU A 144 -6.23 -10.95 23.32
C LEU A 144 -6.55 -12.14 22.39
N GLY A 145 -5.54 -12.73 21.75
CA GLY A 145 -5.72 -13.86 20.84
C GLY A 145 -4.58 -14.87 20.90
N ASP A 146 -4.77 -15.97 20.19
CA ASP A 146 -3.73 -16.96 19.91
C ASP A 146 -3.34 -16.93 18.42
N ILE A 147 -4.25 -16.44 17.56
CA ILE A 147 -4.08 -16.23 16.11
C ILE A 147 -4.50 -14.80 15.77
N TYR A 148 -3.71 -14.12 14.94
CA TYR A 148 -4.04 -12.82 14.37
C TYR A 148 -4.50 -12.95 12.92
N VAL A 149 -5.65 -12.37 12.59
CA VAL A 149 -6.17 -12.30 11.22
C VAL A 149 -6.34 -10.84 10.82
N ASN A 150 -5.61 -10.40 9.80
CA ASN A 150 -5.76 -9.07 9.24
C ASN A 150 -6.72 -9.12 8.04
N ASP A 151 -7.90 -8.53 8.21
CA ASP A 151 -8.93 -8.42 7.18
C ASP A 151 -9.23 -6.95 6.84
N ALA A 152 -8.25 -6.06 7.05
CA ALA A 152 -8.39 -4.62 6.87
C ALA A 152 -7.36 -4.03 5.90
N PHE A 153 -7.48 -4.39 4.61
CA PHE A 153 -6.56 -3.96 3.55
C PHE A 153 -6.40 -2.43 3.46
N GLY A 154 -7.48 -1.67 3.64
CA GLY A 154 -7.44 -0.20 3.57
C GLY A 154 -6.52 0.49 4.58
N THR A 155 -6.04 -0.21 5.61
CA THR A 155 -5.03 0.30 6.55
C THR A 155 -3.66 -0.35 6.44
N ALA A 156 -3.47 -1.30 5.51
CA ALA A 156 -2.23 -2.06 5.38
C ALA A 156 -1.01 -1.22 4.99
N HIS A 157 -1.22 -0.06 4.36
CA HIS A 157 -0.17 0.90 4.04
C HIS A 157 0.45 1.57 5.27
N ARG A 158 -0.21 1.48 6.44
CA ARG A 158 0.20 2.18 7.65
C ARG A 158 0.90 1.27 8.64
N ALA A 159 1.98 1.76 9.24
CA ALA A 159 2.71 1.06 10.30
C ALA A 159 2.08 1.25 11.69
N HIS A 160 0.75 1.20 11.78
CA HIS A 160 0.01 1.34 13.02
C HIS A 160 0.16 0.12 13.93
N SER A 161 -0.06 0.29 15.24
CA SER A 161 0.12 -0.80 16.21
C SER A 161 -0.73 -2.03 15.90
N SER A 162 -2.00 -1.85 15.51
CA SER A 162 -2.86 -2.97 15.08
C SER A 162 -2.42 -3.65 13.78
N MET A 163 -1.62 -3.00 12.94
CA MET A 163 -1.11 -3.57 11.67
C MET A 163 0.14 -4.41 11.89
N VAL A 164 1.11 -3.86 12.62
CA VAL A 164 2.47 -4.41 12.70
C VAL A 164 2.87 -4.89 14.09
N GLY A 165 2.14 -4.49 15.12
CA GLY A 165 2.52 -4.68 16.53
C GLY A 165 1.86 -5.85 17.25
N VAL A 166 1.00 -6.63 16.59
CA VAL A 166 0.45 -7.86 17.17
C VAL A 166 1.41 -9.02 16.92
N GLU A 167 2.04 -9.50 17.99
CA GLU A 167 3.11 -10.50 17.96
C GLU A 167 2.56 -11.89 18.32
N LEU A 168 1.66 -12.40 17.49
CA LEU A 168 1.15 -13.77 17.60
C LEU A 168 1.90 -14.71 16.65
N PRO A 169 2.12 -15.98 17.03
CA PRO A 169 2.89 -16.94 16.24
C PRO A 169 2.26 -17.23 14.87
N ILE A 170 0.94 -17.05 14.76
CA ILE A 170 0.20 -17.22 13.50
C ILE A 170 -0.46 -15.89 13.12
N ARG A 171 -0.11 -15.38 11.94
CA ARG A 171 -0.66 -14.16 11.34
C ARG A 171 -1.13 -14.46 9.93
N ALA A 172 -2.43 -14.29 9.66
CA ALA A 172 -3.03 -14.62 8.38
C ALA A 172 -3.82 -13.46 7.77
N ALA A 173 -4.01 -13.49 6.45
CA ALA A 173 -4.95 -12.62 5.76
C ALA A 173 -6.38 -13.19 5.86
N GLY A 174 -7.33 -12.36 6.28
CA GLY A 174 -8.76 -12.68 6.15
C GLY A 174 -9.20 -12.68 4.68
N PHE A 175 -10.45 -13.05 4.39
CA PHE A 175 -10.92 -13.17 3.01
C PHE A 175 -10.92 -11.87 2.21
N LEU A 176 -11.25 -10.74 2.85
CA LEU A 176 -11.23 -9.43 2.19
C LEU A 176 -9.79 -9.05 1.84
N MET A 177 -8.88 -9.17 2.80
CA MET A 177 -7.44 -8.94 2.57
C MET A 177 -6.89 -9.87 1.49
N LYS A 178 -7.21 -11.17 1.56
CA LYS A 178 -6.74 -12.17 0.59
C LYS A 178 -7.26 -11.86 -0.82
N LYS A 179 -8.54 -11.51 -0.96
CA LYS A 179 -9.13 -11.09 -2.25
C LYS A 179 -8.38 -9.90 -2.84
N GLU A 180 -8.12 -8.87 -2.05
CA GLU A 180 -7.35 -7.68 -2.50
C GLU A 180 -5.95 -8.10 -3.00
N LEU A 181 -5.22 -8.89 -2.21
CA LEU A 181 -3.88 -9.35 -2.56
C LEU A 181 -3.87 -10.21 -3.84
N ASP A 182 -4.82 -11.13 -3.99
CA ASP A 182 -4.89 -12.03 -5.14
C ASP A 182 -5.17 -11.26 -6.43
N TYR A 183 -6.07 -10.28 -6.40
CA TYR A 183 -6.36 -9.44 -7.56
C TYR A 183 -5.20 -8.51 -7.91
N PHE A 184 -4.57 -7.86 -6.91
CA PHE A 184 -3.40 -7.02 -7.20
C PHE A 184 -2.18 -7.84 -7.65
N SER A 185 -1.97 -9.07 -7.15
CA SER A 185 -0.91 -9.97 -7.63
C SER A 185 -1.10 -10.29 -9.12
N LYS A 186 -2.32 -10.65 -9.54
CA LYS A 186 -2.64 -10.89 -10.96
C LYS A 186 -2.26 -9.71 -11.86
N VAL A 187 -2.42 -8.48 -11.39
CA VAL A 187 -2.13 -7.28 -12.19
C VAL A 187 -0.67 -6.84 -12.11
N LEU A 188 -0.04 -6.97 -10.94
CA LEU A 188 1.29 -6.42 -10.70
C LEU A 188 2.43 -7.39 -11.00
N GLU A 189 2.17 -8.70 -10.98
CA GLU A 189 3.18 -9.75 -11.15
C GLU A 189 3.05 -10.43 -12.53
N HIS A 190 1.86 -10.94 -12.87
CA HIS A 190 1.65 -11.72 -14.11
C HIS A 190 0.33 -11.37 -14.82
N PRO A 191 0.17 -10.14 -15.33
CA PRO A 191 -1.07 -9.74 -16.00
C PRO A 191 -1.24 -10.44 -17.36
N GLU A 192 -2.45 -10.90 -17.64
CA GLU A 192 -2.82 -11.31 -18.99
C GLU A 192 -2.89 -10.10 -19.92
N ARG A 193 -2.21 -10.18 -21.06
CA ARG A 193 -2.09 -9.07 -22.01
C ARG A 193 -3.14 -9.15 -23.13
N PRO A 194 -3.65 -8.02 -23.66
CA PRO A 194 -3.23 -6.65 -23.34
C PRO A 194 -3.66 -6.18 -21.95
N PHE A 195 -2.73 -5.59 -21.21
CA PHE A 195 -2.95 -4.94 -19.92
C PHE A 195 -3.18 -3.44 -20.14
N LEU A 196 -4.41 -3.01 -19.86
CA LEU A 196 -4.86 -1.62 -19.92
C LEU A 196 -4.91 -1.01 -18.52
N ALA A 197 -4.32 0.17 -18.34
CA ALA A 197 -4.68 1.06 -17.24
C ALA A 197 -5.56 2.22 -17.73
N ILE A 198 -6.57 2.57 -16.94
CA ILE A 198 -7.46 3.71 -17.18
C ILE A 198 -7.27 4.67 -16.02
N LEU A 199 -6.71 5.83 -16.30
CA LEU A 199 -6.38 6.85 -15.32
C LEU A 199 -7.22 8.09 -15.57
N GLY A 200 -7.84 8.60 -14.51
CA GLY A 200 -8.62 9.83 -14.56
C GLY A 200 -8.55 10.61 -13.26
N GLY A 201 -9.32 11.68 -13.16
CA GLY A 201 -9.31 12.62 -12.04
C GLY A 201 -8.74 14.00 -12.41
N ALA A 202 -8.54 14.84 -11.40
CA ALA A 202 -8.32 16.28 -11.61
C ALA A 202 -6.87 16.67 -11.94
N LYS A 203 -5.87 16.04 -11.31
CA LYS A 203 -4.46 16.48 -11.33
C LYS A 203 -3.50 15.37 -11.74
N VAL A 204 -2.44 15.75 -12.44
CA VAL A 204 -1.35 14.84 -12.86
C VAL A 204 -0.38 14.62 -11.70
N SER A 205 -0.08 15.67 -10.94
CA SER A 205 0.84 15.69 -9.79
C SER A 205 0.52 14.63 -8.74
N ASP A 206 -0.77 14.40 -8.47
CA ASP A 206 -1.24 13.39 -7.52
C ASP A 206 -1.04 11.95 -8.03
N LYS A 207 -0.74 11.75 -9.32
CA LYS A 207 -0.66 10.42 -9.98
C LYS A 207 0.68 10.14 -10.64
N ILE A 208 1.69 10.98 -10.44
CA ILE A 208 3.01 10.85 -11.07
C ILE A 208 3.62 9.48 -10.79
N GLN A 209 3.65 9.06 -9.53
CA GLN A 209 4.23 7.78 -9.13
C GLN A 209 3.45 6.61 -9.72
N LEU A 210 2.11 6.70 -9.70
CA LEU A 210 1.23 5.68 -10.26
C LEU A 210 1.47 5.51 -11.77
N ILE A 211 1.44 6.60 -12.53
CA ILE A 211 1.69 6.57 -13.98
C ILE A 211 3.07 5.99 -14.25
N ASN A 212 4.10 6.48 -13.54
CA ASN A 212 5.47 5.99 -13.72
C ASN A 212 5.59 4.49 -13.51
N ASN A 213 4.99 3.93 -12.46
CA ASN A 213 5.04 2.49 -12.20
C ASN A 213 4.22 1.69 -13.21
N LEU A 214 3.06 2.20 -13.65
CA LEU A 214 2.21 1.52 -14.62
C LEU A 214 2.81 1.52 -16.04
N LEU A 215 3.58 2.55 -16.40
CA LEU A 215 4.30 2.59 -17.68
C LEU A 215 5.33 1.46 -17.83
N ASP A 216 5.79 0.85 -16.73
CA ASP A 216 6.71 -0.29 -16.77
C ASP A 216 5.98 -1.64 -16.93
N LYS A 217 4.65 -1.65 -16.85
CA LYS A 217 3.84 -2.88 -16.75
C LYS A 217 2.76 -3.01 -17.81
N THR A 218 2.10 -1.91 -18.15
CA THR A 218 0.94 -1.87 -19.04
C THR A 218 1.33 -1.93 -20.51
N ASP A 219 0.40 -2.36 -21.37
CA ASP A 219 0.51 -2.21 -22.83
C ASP A 219 -0.15 -0.92 -23.30
N LYS A 220 -1.19 -0.48 -22.59
CA LYS A 220 -2.02 0.69 -22.95
C LYS A 220 -2.39 1.48 -21.71
N ILE A 221 -2.44 2.81 -21.85
CA ILE A 221 -2.98 3.70 -20.82
C ILE A 221 -3.97 4.68 -21.44
N ILE A 222 -5.22 4.65 -20.97
CA ILE A 222 -6.19 5.73 -21.19
C ILE A 222 -5.95 6.80 -20.12
N VAL A 223 -5.79 8.06 -20.53
CA VAL A 223 -5.70 9.22 -19.63
C VAL A 223 -6.90 10.13 -19.89
N GLY A 224 -7.90 10.06 -19.01
CA GLY A 224 -9.13 10.87 -19.06
C GLY A 224 -9.21 11.91 -17.93
N GLY A 225 -10.40 12.48 -17.72
CA GLY A 225 -10.66 13.45 -16.66
C GLY A 225 -9.94 14.79 -16.86
N GLY A 226 -9.92 15.61 -15.81
CA GLY A 226 -9.28 16.93 -15.81
C GLY A 226 -7.77 16.88 -16.09
N MET A 227 -7.10 15.80 -15.69
CA MET A 227 -5.67 15.64 -15.93
C MET A 227 -5.30 15.53 -17.42
N ALA A 228 -6.22 15.07 -18.27
CA ALA A 228 -5.99 14.97 -19.72
C ALA A 228 -5.71 16.33 -20.37
N PHE A 229 -6.32 17.42 -19.87
CA PHE A 229 -6.09 18.77 -20.39
C PHE A 229 -4.66 19.25 -20.17
N THR A 230 -4.02 18.83 -19.07
CA THR A 230 -2.60 19.15 -18.83
C THR A 230 -1.71 18.46 -19.86
N PHE A 231 -1.98 17.19 -20.20
CA PHE A 231 -1.28 16.49 -21.28
C PHE A 231 -1.50 17.17 -22.63
N LYS A 232 -2.76 17.39 -23.03
CA LYS A 232 -3.11 18.00 -24.33
C LYS A 232 -2.50 19.40 -24.50
N LYS A 233 -2.51 20.22 -23.45
CA LYS A 233 -1.87 21.53 -23.50
C LYS A 233 -0.36 21.43 -23.70
N VAL A 234 0.31 20.48 -23.07
CA VAL A 234 1.77 20.34 -23.15
C VAL A 234 2.23 19.67 -24.45
N ILE A 235 1.55 18.60 -24.90
CA ILE A 235 2.01 17.79 -26.04
C ILE A 235 1.43 18.24 -27.38
N ASN A 236 0.24 18.83 -27.39
CA ASN A 236 -0.45 19.28 -28.61
C ASN A 236 -0.58 20.81 -28.69
N ASN A 237 -0.17 21.56 -27.66
CA ASN A 237 -0.41 23.01 -27.56
C ASN A 237 -1.89 23.38 -27.74
N MET A 238 -2.80 22.50 -27.30
CA MET A 238 -4.24 22.68 -27.43
C MET A 238 -4.73 23.84 -26.55
N ASN A 239 -5.62 24.69 -27.06
CA ASN A 239 -6.34 25.63 -26.19
C ASN A 239 -7.30 24.85 -25.29
N ILE A 240 -7.24 25.08 -23.98
CA ILE A 240 -8.06 24.38 -23.00
C ILE A 240 -9.09 25.29 -22.31
N GLY A 241 -9.18 26.57 -22.70
CA GLY A 241 -10.05 27.55 -22.05
C GLY A 241 -9.80 27.62 -20.54
N GLY A 242 -10.88 27.52 -19.75
CA GLY A 242 -10.88 27.46 -18.29
C GLY A 242 -10.76 26.05 -17.70
N SER A 243 -10.38 25.03 -18.48
CA SER A 243 -10.21 23.66 -17.99
C SER A 243 -9.06 23.54 -16.98
N LEU A 244 -9.09 22.48 -16.16
CA LEU A 244 -8.07 22.26 -15.14
C LEU A 244 -6.67 22.12 -15.76
N TYR A 245 -5.72 22.89 -15.23
CA TYR A 245 -4.32 22.82 -15.61
C TYR A 245 -3.44 22.67 -14.37
N ASP A 246 -2.69 21.58 -14.34
CA ASP A 246 -1.75 21.29 -13.26
C ASP A 246 -0.35 21.72 -13.66
N ALA A 247 0.06 22.92 -13.22
CA ALA A 247 1.35 23.50 -13.57
C ALA A 247 2.55 22.68 -13.05
N GLU A 248 2.43 22.02 -11.89
CA GLU A 248 3.49 21.15 -11.37
C GLU A 248 3.55 19.84 -12.15
N GLY A 249 2.39 19.23 -12.40
CA GLY A 249 2.27 18.04 -13.24
C GLY A 249 2.76 18.25 -14.68
N ALA A 250 2.55 19.43 -15.25
CA ALA A 250 2.97 19.78 -16.61
C ALA A 250 4.49 19.63 -16.82
N LYS A 251 5.30 19.89 -15.78
CA LYS A 251 6.77 19.85 -15.86
C LYS A 251 7.32 18.48 -16.23
N ILE A 252 6.58 17.40 -15.95
CA ILE A 252 7.03 16.02 -16.15
C ILE A 252 6.31 15.31 -17.31
N VAL A 253 5.35 15.96 -17.97
CA VAL A 253 4.51 15.32 -19.01
C VAL A 253 5.38 14.76 -20.15
N HIS A 254 6.38 15.52 -20.61
CA HIS A 254 7.29 15.05 -21.66
C HIS A 254 8.05 13.78 -21.23
N ASP A 255 8.55 13.73 -20.01
CA ASP A 255 9.26 12.56 -19.49
C ASP A 255 8.36 11.32 -19.43
N LEU A 256 7.10 11.48 -19.04
CA LEU A 256 6.11 10.39 -19.03
C LEU A 256 5.81 9.88 -20.44
N VAL A 257 5.66 10.78 -21.41
CA VAL A 257 5.40 10.41 -22.81
C VAL A 257 6.61 9.72 -23.43
N GLU A 258 7.82 10.20 -23.17
CA GLU A 258 9.05 9.56 -23.65
C GLU A 258 9.25 8.18 -23.00
N LYS A 259 8.95 8.04 -21.70
CA LYS A 259 8.95 6.74 -21.03
C LYS A 259 7.92 5.78 -21.64
N ALA A 260 6.71 6.25 -21.96
CA ALA A 260 5.70 5.45 -22.62
C ALA A 260 6.18 4.94 -23.98
N LYS A 261 6.76 5.81 -24.81
CA LYS A 261 7.37 5.41 -26.10
C LYS A 261 8.46 4.37 -25.91
N LYS A 262 9.38 4.61 -24.96
CA LYS A 262 10.48 3.68 -24.64
C LYS A 262 9.98 2.30 -24.24
N ASN A 263 8.89 2.24 -23.48
CA ASN A 263 8.29 1.00 -23.01
C ASN A 263 7.23 0.43 -23.97
N SER A 264 7.07 1.02 -25.17
CA SER A 264 6.05 0.62 -26.15
C SER A 264 4.61 0.63 -25.61
N VAL A 265 4.32 1.57 -24.71
CA VAL A 265 2.98 1.77 -24.14
C VAL A 265 2.18 2.73 -25.01
N GLU A 266 1.00 2.29 -25.45
CA GLU A 266 0.05 3.13 -26.18
C GLU A 266 -0.64 4.10 -25.21
N LEU A 267 -0.41 5.41 -25.37
CA LEU A 267 -1.14 6.43 -24.61
C LEU A 267 -2.38 6.89 -25.41
N ILE A 268 -3.56 6.77 -24.80
CA ILE A 268 -4.85 7.15 -25.37
C ILE A 268 -5.40 8.34 -24.60
N PHE A 269 -5.68 9.43 -25.33
CA PHE A 269 -6.25 10.65 -24.78
C PHE A 269 -7.59 10.97 -25.47
N PRO A 270 -8.49 11.74 -24.83
CA PRO A 270 -9.69 12.23 -25.48
C PRO A 270 -9.35 13.12 -26.68
N VAL A 271 -10.13 12.99 -27.75
CA VAL A 271 -10.03 13.76 -29.01
C VAL A 271 -11.19 14.75 -29.17
N ASP A 272 -12.18 14.67 -28.28
CA ASP A 272 -13.34 15.55 -28.19
C ASP A 272 -13.86 15.59 -26.75
N PHE A 273 -14.56 16.67 -26.41
CA PHE A 273 -14.88 17.04 -25.04
C PHE A 273 -16.30 17.58 -24.92
N VAL A 274 -16.99 17.19 -23.85
CA VAL A 274 -18.19 17.90 -23.39
C VAL A 274 -17.72 19.09 -22.56
N THR A 275 -18.12 20.29 -22.96
CA THR A 275 -17.69 21.55 -22.32
C THR A 275 -18.83 22.19 -21.53
N ALA A 276 -18.50 23.16 -20.69
CA ALA A 276 -19.45 23.92 -19.90
C ALA A 276 -18.99 25.37 -19.70
N ASP A 277 -19.95 26.28 -19.50
CA ASP A 277 -19.70 27.70 -19.17
C ASP A 277 -19.33 27.94 -17.70
N LYS A 278 -19.58 26.96 -16.82
CA LYS A 278 -19.23 26.99 -15.40
C LYS A 278 -19.14 25.58 -14.81
N PHE A 279 -18.45 25.43 -13.69
CA PHE A 279 -18.40 24.18 -12.93
C PHE A 279 -19.66 24.01 -12.07
N SER A 280 -20.74 23.50 -12.66
CA SER A 280 -22.02 23.31 -11.97
C SER A 280 -22.90 22.28 -12.70
N LYS A 281 -23.75 21.57 -11.93
CA LYS A 281 -24.83 20.73 -12.48
C LYS A 281 -25.77 21.48 -13.43
N ASP A 282 -25.95 22.78 -13.21
CA ASP A 282 -26.88 23.64 -13.97
C ASP A 282 -26.16 24.42 -15.08
N ALA A 283 -24.94 24.05 -15.45
CA ALA A 283 -24.19 24.68 -16.52
C ALA A 283 -24.79 24.42 -17.90
N ASN A 284 -24.56 25.34 -18.84
CA ASN A 284 -24.89 25.12 -20.24
C ASN A 284 -23.81 24.22 -20.85
N ALA A 285 -24.21 23.02 -21.29
CA ALA A 285 -23.29 22.08 -21.91
C ALA A 285 -23.01 22.49 -23.35
N GLY A 286 -21.75 22.37 -23.75
CA GLY A 286 -21.27 22.55 -25.10
C GLY A 286 -20.41 21.37 -25.54
N TYR A 287 -19.74 21.55 -26.66
CA TYR A 287 -18.86 20.54 -27.25
C TYR A 287 -17.66 21.22 -27.90
N ALA A 288 -16.51 20.57 -27.86
CA ALA A 288 -15.29 20.99 -28.56
C ALA A 288 -14.49 19.77 -29.01
N THR A 289 -13.77 19.91 -30.12
CA THR A 289 -12.78 18.92 -30.58
C THR A 289 -11.37 19.30 -30.16
N GLU A 290 -10.45 18.33 -30.21
CA GLU A 290 -9.02 18.60 -30.01
C GLU A 290 -8.48 19.61 -31.03
N GLU A 291 -8.91 19.49 -32.30
CA GLU A 291 -8.44 20.36 -33.39
C GLU A 291 -8.92 21.81 -33.23
N GLU A 292 -10.15 22.01 -32.76
CA GLU A 292 -10.71 23.35 -32.51
C GLU A 292 -10.17 23.97 -31.20
N GLY A 293 -9.82 23.13 -30.23
CA GLY A 293 -9.55 23.55 -28.86
C GLY A 293 -10.83 23.96 -28.12
N ILE A 294 -10.70 24.18 -26.80
CA ILE A 294 -11.78 24.67 -25.95
C ILE A 294 -11.75 26.21 -25.94
N PRO A 295 -12.83 26.90 -26.32
CA PRO A 295 -12.90 28.36 -26.29
C PRO A 295 -12.71 28.96 -24.89
N ASP A 296 -12.23 30.20 -24.86
CA ASP A 296 -12.11 30.97 -23.61
C ASP A 296 -13.47 31.15 -22.94
N GLY A 297 -13.49 31.01 -21.61
CA GLY A 297 -14.73 31.03 -20.82
C GLY A 297 -15.46 29.69 -20.73
N LEU A 298 -15.10 28.70 -21.56
CA LEU A 298 -15.58 27.31 -21.43
C LEU A 298 -14.53 26.42 -20.76
N MET A 299 -14.98 25.30 -20.20
CA MET A 299 -14.11 24.26 -19.61
C MET A 299 -14.62 22.87 -19.99
N GLY A 300 -13.71 21.93 -20.25
CA GLY A 300 -14.05 20.54 -20.52
C GLY A 300 -14.30 19.79 -19.22
N LEU A 301 -15.43 19.08 -19.13
CA LEU A 301 -15.87 18.38 -17.92
C LEU A 301 -16.11 16.87 -18.13
N ASP A 302 -16.19 16.40 -19.38
CA ASP A 302 -16.30 14.98 -19.72
C ASP A 302 -15.76 14.68 -21.12
N CYS A 303 -15.57 13.40 -21.43
CA CYS A 303 -15.18 12.92 -22.76
C CYS A 303 -16.34 13.04 -23.77
N GLY A 304 -16.04 13.53 -24.96
CA GLY A 304 -16.98 13.56 -26.08
C GLY A 304 -17.28 12.17 -26.66
N GLU A 305 -18.19 12.13 -27.64
CA GLU A 305 -18.70 10.87 -28.20
C GLU A 305 -17.61 10.05 -28.89
N LYS A 306 -16.72 10.68 -29.67
CA LYS A 306 -15.65 9.97 -30.37
C LYS A 306 -14.64 9.38 -29.39
N SER A 307 -14.30 10.13 -28.34
CA SER A 307 -13.43 9.67 -27.25
C SER A 307 -14.05 8.48 -26.53
N ASN A 308 -15.36 8.50 -26.32
CA ASN A 308 -16.09 7.41 -25.68
C ASN A 308 -16.10 6.14 -26.54
N GLU A 309 -16.24 6.25 -27.87
CA GLU A 309 -16.10 5.12 -28.80
C GLU A 309 -14.69 4.51 -28.77
N ILE A 310 -13.65 5.35 -28.78
CA ILE A 310 -12.25 4.92 -28.67
C ILE A 310 -12.01 4.19 -27.35
N ASN A 311 -12.40 4.81 -26.23
CA ASN A 311 -12.26 4.24 -24.90
C ASN A 311 -12.94 2.87 -24.82
N ARG A 312 -14.17 2.76 -25.29
CA ARG A 312 -14.91 1.50 -25.33
C ARG A 312 -14.19 0.42 -26.11
N LYS A 313 -13.70 0.73 -27.31
CA LYS A 313 -12.97 -0.22 -28.16
C LYS A 313 -11.69 -0.73 -27.47
N VAL A 314 -10.94 0.18 -26.85
CA VAL A 314 -9.69 -0.16 -26.14
C VAL A 314 -9.98 -1.06 -24.94
N VAL A 315 -11.00 -0.73 -24.13
CA VAL A 315 -11.45 -1.55 -23.00
C VAL A 315 -11.82 -2.96 -23.43
N LEU A 316 -12.67 -3.12 -24.44
CA LEU A 316 -13.10 -4.44 -24.91
C LEU A 316 -11.98 -5.29 -25.53
N SER A 317 -10.92 -4.66 -26.03
CA SER A 317 -9.76 -5.36 -26.60
C SER A 317 -8.76 -5.87 -25.56
N SER A 318 -8.94 -5.52 -24.28
CA SER A 318 -7.98 -5.78 -23.20
C SER A 318 -8.36 -7.00 -22.38
N LYS A 319 -7.35 -7.71 -21.83
CA LYS A 319 -7.53 -8.93 -21.02
C LYS A 319 -7.40 -8.66 -19.53
N THR A 320 -6.53 -7.74 -19.16
CA THR A 320 -6.42 -7.22 -17.79
C THR A 320 -6.66 -5.72 -17.83
N ILE A 321 -7.52 -5.21 -16.95
CA ILE A 321 -7.90 -3.80 -16.93
C ILE A 321 -7.88 -3.28 -15.51
N LEU A 322 -7.09 -2.23 -15.28
CA LEU A 322 -7.04 -1.49 -14.02
C LEU A 322 -7.64 -0.10 -14.22
N TRP A 323 -8.74 0.21 -13.53
CA TRP A 323 -9.40 1.51 -13.60
C TRP A 323 -9.22 2.30 -12.30
N ASN A 324 -8.55 3.45 -12.39
CA ASN A 324 -8.29 4.37 -11.29
C ASN A 324 -8.54 5.84 -11.69
N GLY A 325 -9.79 6.27 -11.57
CA GLY A 325 -10.21 7.65 -11.77
C GLY A 325 -11.32 7.79 -12.82
N PRO A 326 -12.39 8.53 -12.53
CA PRO A 326 -13.44 8.84 -13.52
C PRO A 326 -12.91 9.60 -14.74
N ALA A 327 -13.61 9.45 -15.88
CA ALA A 327 -13.25 10.13 -17.13
C ALA A 327 -13.80 11.57 -17.24
N GLY A 328 -14.70 11.95 -16.33
CA GLY A 328 -15.36 13.25 -16.26
C GLY A 328 -15.96 13.51 -14.87
N VAL A 329 -16.66 14.63 -14.72
CA VAL A 329 -17.34 15.06 -13.48
C VAL A 329 -18.66 14.31 -13.31
N PHE A 330 -18.54 13.01 -13.02
CA PHE A 330 -19.65 12.05 -13.02
C PHE A 330 -20.71 12.32 -11.94
N GLU A 331 -20.45 13.21 -11.00
CA GLU A 331 -21.41 13.70 -10.01
C GLU A 331 -22.51 14.54 -10.65
N PHE A 332 -22.27 15.09 -11.84
CA PHE A 332 -23.22 15.90 -12.59
C PHE A 332 -23.72 15.11 -13.81
N GLU A 333 -25.05 14.93 -13.90
CA GLU A 333 -25.69 14.11 -14.94
C GLU A 333 -25.32 14.51 -16.38
N LYS A 334 -25.06 15.80 -16.62
CA LYS A 334 -24.60 16.31 -17.94
C LYS A 334 -23.18 15.89 -18.31
N PHE A 335 -22.37 15.45 -17.36
CA PHE A 335 -20.92 15.21 -17.49
C PHE A 335 -20.51 13.83 -16.96
N GLU A 336 -21.45 12.88 -16.91
CA GLU A 336 -21.21 11.51 -16.42
C GLU A 336 -21.04 10.46 -17.52
N LYS A 337 -21.39 10.80 -18.77
CA LYS A 337 -21.51 9.84 -19.87
C LYS A 337 -20.19 9.13 -20.15
N GLY A 338 -19.06 9.83 -20.14
CA GLY A 338 -17.75 9.22 -20.40
C GLY A 338 -17.36 8.20 -19.33
N THR A 339 -17.58 8.53 -18.06
CA THR A 339 -17.38 7.60 -16.94
C THR A 339 -18.30 6.38 -17.06
N LYS A 340 -19.57 6.60 -17.43
CA LYS A 340 -20.56 5.53 -17.60
C LYS A 340 -20.21 4.59 -18.76
N VAL A 341 -19.74 5.12 -19.90
CA VAL A 341 -19.32 4.31 -21.05
C VAL A 341 -18.14 3.40 -20.69
N ILE A 342 -17.15 3.91 -19.94
CA ILE A 342 -16.03 3.09 -19.46
C ILE A 342 -16.54 1.99 -18.54
N LEU A 343 -17.42 2.31 -17.58
CA LEU A 343 -17.99 1.32 -16.67
C LEU A 343 -18.76 0.21 -17.43
N ASP A 344 -19.60 0.57 -18.39
CA ASP A 344 -20.38 -0.39 -19.17
C ASP A 344 -19.48 -1.29 -20.02
N ALA A 345 -18.41 -0.72 -20.60
CA ALA A 345 -17.41 -1.49 -21.34
C ALA A 345 -16.63 -2.45 -20.41
N LEU A 346 -16.34 -2.06 -19.17
CA LEU A 346 -15.69 -2.93 -18.18
C LEU A 346 -16.60 -4.11 -17.79
N ILE A 347 -17.89 -3.85 -17.57
CA ILE A 347 -18.86 -4.91 -17.25
C ILE A 347 -18.91 -5.94 -18.40
N GLU A 348 -18.96 -5.46 -19.65
CA GLU A 348 -18.95 -6.33 -20.83
C GLU A 348 -17.63 -7.10 -20.98
N ALA A 349 -16.48 -6.43 -20.82
CA ALA A 349 -15.18 -7.08 -20.85
C ALA A 349 -15.07 -8.18 -19.78
N THR A 350 -15.60 -7.92 -18.58
CA THR A 350 -15.65 -8.90 -17.47
C THR A 350 -16.48 -10.12 -17.85
N LYS A 351 -17.67 -9.92 -18.43
CA LYS A 351 -18.51 -11.02 -18.95
C LYS A 351 -17.80 -11.84 -20.03
N ASN A 352 -16.95 -11.19 -20.82
CA ASN A 352 -16.12 -11.83 -21.85
C ASN A 352 -14.81 -12.44 -21.30
N GLY A 353 -14.63 -12.49 -19.97
CA GLY A 353 -13.51 -13.14 -19.31
C GLY A 353 -12.30 -12.27 -19.01
N ALA A 354 -12.36 -10.95 -19.26
CA ALA A 354 -11.30 -10.05 -18.84
C ALA A 354 -11.30 -9.88 -17.31
N THR A 355 -10.12 -9.72 -16.72
CA THR A 355 -9.97 -9.34 -15.31
C THR A 355 -10.08 -7.82 -15.19
N THR A 356 -11.12 -7.34 -14.51
CA THR A 356 -11.35 -5.90 -14.27
C THR A 356 -11.18 -5.54 -12.80
N ILE A 357 -10.26 -4.62 -12.52
CA ILE A 357 -10.00 -4.10 -11.19
C ILE A 357 -10.33 -2.62 -11.15
N VAL A 358 -11.21 -2.25 -10.23
CA VAL A 358 -11.53 -0.85 -9.93
C VAL A 358 -10.82 -0.45 -8.64
N GLY A 359 -10.06 0.64 -8.71
CA GLY A 359 -9.36 1.22 -7.56
C GLY A 359 -9.61 2.72 -7.43
N GLY A 360 -9.37 3.25 -6.23
CA GLY A 360 -9.60 4.65 -5.91
C GLY A 360 -11.04 4.93 -5.44
N GLY A 361 -11.18 5.89 -4.53
CA GLY A 361 -12.46 6.20 -3.87
C GLY A 361 -13.54 6.68 -4.84
N ASP A 362 -13.18 7.58 -5.76
CA ASP A 362 -14.14 8.15 -6.71
C ASP A 362 -14.61 7.10 -7.73
N THR A 363 -13.70 6.24 -8.19
CA THR A 363 -14.04 5.15 -9.12
C THR A 363 -14.92 4.08 -8.46
N ALA A 364 -14.69 3.78 -7.17
CA ALA A 364 -15.55 2.88 -6.41
C ALA A 364 -16.95 3.51 -6.20
N THR A 365 -17.01 4.81 -5.92
CA THR A 365 -18.27 5.57 -5.84
C THR A 365 -19.01 5.54 -7.17
N ALA A 366 -18.30 5.67 -8.30
CA ALA A 366 -18.87 5.51 -9.62
C ALA A 366 -19.47 4.11 -9.82
N ALA A 367 -18.74 3.03 -9.48
CA ALA A 367 -19.29 1.67 -9.56
C ALA A 367 -20.55 1.48 -8.69
N ALA A 368 -20.56 2.03 -7.47
CA ALA A 368 -21.71 1.97 -6.57
C ALA A 368 -22.91 2.78 -7.08
N LYS A 369 -22.68 3.96 -7.67
CA LYS A 369 -23.74 4.82 -8.24
C LYS A 369 -24.63 4.09 -9.25
N TRP A 370 -24.06 3.14 -10.01
CA TRP A 370 -24.78 2.38 -11.03
C TRP A 370 -24.88 0.87 -10.71
N ASP A 371 -24.80 0.51 -9.42
CA ASP A 371 -24.97 -0.87 -8.93
C ASP A 371 -24.14 -1.89 -9.73
N ALA A 372 -22.85 -1.60 -9.91
CA ALA A 372 -21.95 -2.39 -10.75
C ALA A 372 -20.87 -3.16 -9.98
N GLU A 373 -20.84 -3.06 -8.66
CA GLU A 373 -19.80 -3.65 -7.81
C GLU A 373 -19.70 -5.18 -7.97
N ASP A 374 -20.84 -5.85 -8.17
CA ASP A 374 -20.97 -7.29 -8.38
C ASP A 374 -20.77 -7.73 -9.84
N LYS A 375 -20.74 -6.77 -10.77
CA LYS A 375 -20.59 -7.00 -12.22
C LYS A 375 -19.14 -6.90 -12.70
N LEU A 376 -18.22 -6.50 -11.82
CA LEU A 376 -16.79 -6.34 -12.05
C LEU A 376 -16.02 -7.44 -11.33
N SER A 377 -14.79 -7.76 -11.77
CA SER A 377 -14.03 -8.82 -11.09
C SER A 377 -13.65 -8.44 -9.66
N HIS A 378 -13.20 -7.19 -9.47
CA HIS A 378 -12.87 -6.67 -8.15
C HIS A 378 -13.03 -5.15 -8.06
N VAL A 379 -13.81 -4.69 -7.08
CA VAL A 379 -13.83 -3.30 -6.64
C VAL A 379 -13.06 -3.22 -5.33
N SER A 380 -11.90 -2.56 -5.38
CA SER A 380 -11.05 -2.41 -4.21
C SER A 380 -11.67 -1.49 -3.17
N THR A 381 -11.59 -1.94 -1.94
CA THR A 381 -11.97 -1.19 -0.73
C THR A 381 -10.76 -0.54 -0.05
N GLY A 382 -9.58 -0.66 -0.65
CA GLY A 382 -8.30 -0.26 -0.08
C GLY A 382 -8.02 1.24 -0.07
N GLY A 383 -8.71 2.02 -0.89
CA GLY A 383 -8.45 3.46 -1.02
C GLY A 383 -6.95 3.75 -1.23
N GLY A 384 -6.35 4.53 -0.34
CA GLY A 384 -4.92 4.85 -0.36
C GLY A 384 -3.99 3.63 -0.29
N ALA A 385 -4.41 2.53 0.35
CA ALA A 385 -3.59 1.31 0.40
C ALA A 385 -3.42 0.67 -0.98
N SER A 386 -4.49 0.67 -1.79
CA SER A 386 -4.42 0.19 -3.18
C SER A 386 -3.59 1.12 -4.04
N LEU A 387 -3.71 2.43 -3.85
CA LEU A 387 -2.93 3.40 -4.59
C LEU A 387 -1.43 3.22 -4.32
N GLU A 388 -1.01 3.15 -3.05
CA GLU A 388 0.40 2.91 -2.71
C GLU A 388 0.92 1.60 -3.31
N LEU A 389 0.13 0.52 -3.21
CA LEU A 389 0.52 -0.76 -3.80
C LEU A 389 0.69 -0.66 -5.34
N LEU A 390 -0.19 0.08 -6.02
CA LEU A 390 -0.14 0.33 -7.46
C LEU A 390 0.97 1.31 -7.87
N GLU A 391 1.44 2.17 -6.97
CA GLU A 391 2.60 3.04 -7.18
C GLU A 391 3.93 2.28 -7.08
N GLY A 392 3.88 0.96 -6.80
CA GLY A 392 5.07 0.15 -6.58
C GLY A 392 5.65 0.36 -5.18
N ASN A 393 4.95 1.08 -4.31
CA ASN A 393 5.32 1.13 -2.92
C ASN A 393 5.04 -0.24 -2.30
N SER A 394 6.11 -0.90 -1.86
CA SER A 394 5.96 -2.11 -1.04
C SER A 394 5.13 -1.74 0.19
N VAL A 395 3.93 -2.33 0.28
CA VAL A 395 3.21 -2.48 1.54
C VAL A 395 4.24 -3.05 2.49
N SER A 396 4.65 -2.27 3.49
CA SER A 396 5.76 -2.60 4.39
C SER A 396 5.74 -4.11 4.65
N PRO A 397 6.76 -4.86 4.21
CA PRO A 397 6.78 -6.28 4.49
C PRO A 397 6.61 -6.42 5.99
N VAL A 398 5.62 -7.23 6.37
CA VAL A 398 5.35 -7.49 7.77
C VAL A 398 6.65 -8.05 8.34
N ASN A 399 7.18 -7.39 9.39
CA ASN A 399 8.42 -7.75 10.08
C ASN A 399 9.74 -7.52 9.32
N THR A 400 9.85 -6.49 8.47
CA THR A 400 11.17 -6.04 7.98
C THR A 400 12.06 -5.62 9.13
N VAL A 401 13.31 -6.08 9.13
CA VAL A 401 14.30 -5.72 10.15
C VAL A 401 14.81 -4.31 9.90
N ILE A 402 14.59 -3.43 10.87
CA ILE A 402 15.19 -2.10 10.90
C ILE A 402 16.67 -2.27 11.26
N GLY A 403 17.53 -2.00 10.29
CA GLY A 403 18.97 -2.05 10.44
C GLY A 403 19.58 -0.72 10.87
N GLY A 404 18.85 0.39 10.79
CA GLY A 404 19.41 1.69 11.09
C GLY A 404 18.44 2.86 10.91
N PHE A 405 18.95 4.07 11.03
CA PHE A 405 18.19 5.32 10.91
C PHE A 405 19.06 6.41 10.28
N GLU A 406 18.48 7.21 9.40
CA GLU A 406 19.08 8.46 8.95
C GLU A 406 19.09 9.51 10.07
N LYS A 407 19.81 10.60 9.84
CA LYS A 407 19.91 11.73 10.77
C LYS A 407 18.55 12.38 11.09
N ASP A 408 17.61 12.36 10.15
CA ASP A 408 16.24 12.86 10.33
C ASP A 408 15.30 11.85 11.01
N GLY A 409 15.81 10.66 11.36
CA GLY A 409 15.06 9.57 11.97
C GLY A 409 14.36 8.63 10.98
N SER A 410 14.55 8.81 9.68
CA SER A 410 14.01 7.89 8.66
C SER A 410 14.62 6.50 8.78
N GLU A 411 13.77 5.47 8.74
CA GLU A 411 14.19 4.08 8.91
C GLU A 411 15.03 3.55 7.74
N LEU A 412 16.10 2.82 8.06
CA LEU A 412 16.88 2.04 7.12
C LEU A 412 16.67 0.55 7.39
N TYR A 413 16.29 -0.17 6.35
CA TYR A 413 16.08 -1.61 6.34
C TYR A 413 17.32 -2.32 5.82
N ILE A 414 17.61 -3.50 6.38
CA ILE A 414 18.69 -4.36 5.87
C ILE A 414 18.25 -4.93 4.53
N ALA A 415 19.02 -4.65 3.49
CA ALA A 415 18.73 -5.10 2.15
C ALA A 415 19.96 -5.78 1.53
N ARG A 416 19.76 -6.53 0.45
CA ARG A 416 20.84 -7.10 -0.34
C ARG A 416 20.47 -7.18 -1.82
N SER A 417 21.46 -7.14 -2.68
CA SER A 417 21.27 -7.33 -4.13
C SER A 417 22.43 -8.11 -4.74
N LEU A 418 22.19 -8.66 -5.93
CA LEU A 418 23.21 -9.26 -6.78
C LEU A 418 24.02 -8.13 -7.43
N LEU A 419 25.32 -8.06 -7.13
CA LEU A 419 26.21 -7.05 -7.69
C LEU A 419 27.59 -7.67 -7.92
N GLY A 420 28.17 -7.45 -9.10
CA GLY A 420 29.52 -7.93 -9.43
C GLY A 420 29.73 -9.46 -9.38
N GLY A 421 28.64 -10.23 -9.49
CA GLY A 421 28.66 -11.70 -9.37
C GLY A 421 28.61 -12.23 -7.94
N GLY A 422 28.51 -11.34 -6.94
CA GLY A 422 28.26 -11.67 -5.53
C GLY A 422 26.88 -11.17 -5.09
N VAL A 423 26.48 -11.53 -3.87
CA VAL A 423 25.29 -11.00 -3.19
C VAL A 423 25.77 -10.09 -2.07
N HIS A 424 25.48 -8.79 -2.15
CA HIS A 424 26.04 -7.79 -1.25
C HIS A 424 24.96 -7.15 -0.39
N VAL A 425 25.29 -6.95 0.89
CA VAL A 425 24.43 -6.30 1.88
C VAL A 425 24.54 -4.78 1.75
N GLY A 426 23.42 -4.10 1.89
CA GLY A 426 23.28 -2.65 1.86
C GLY A 426 22.04 -2.18 2.62
N LYS A 427 21.57 -0.99 2.26
CA LYS A 427 20.46 -0.32 2.92
C LYS A 427 19.35 0.03 1.93
N ALA A 428 18.11 -0.14 2.36
CA ALA A 428 16.94 0.38 1.67
C ALA A 428 16.09 1.21 2.65
N GLY A 429 15.34 2.18 2.15
CA GLY A 429 14.48 3.03 2.97
C GLY A 429 13.33 3.55 2.14
N ARG A 430 12.23 3.98 2.80
CA ARG A 430 11.11 4.61 2.06
C ARG A 430 11.54 5.92 1.41
N HIS A 431 12.37 6.70 2.11
CA HIS A 431 12.95 7.95 1.65
C HIS A 431 14.03 7.77 0.56
N LEU A 432 14.57 6.55 0.40
CA LEU A 432 15.54 6.22 -0.66
C LEU A 432 14.84 5.77 -1.96
N ARG A 433 13.51 5.81 -2.02
CA ARG A 433 12.75 5.52 -3.26
C ARG A 433 12.67 6.78 -4.12
N PRO A 434 12.76 6.64 -5.46
CA PRO A 434 12.74 5.40 -6.25
C PRO A 434 14.14 4.83 -6.55
N GLU A 435 15.20 5.34 -5.93
CA GLU A 435 16.58 5.05 -6.33
C GLU A 435 16.91 3.56 -6.20
N GLY A 436 16.68 2.95 -5.03
CA GLY A 436 16.81 1.50 -4.83
C GLY A 436 17.49 1.13 -3.51
N CYS A 437 18.19 0.00 -3.51
CA CYS A 437 19.06 -0.45 -2.43
C CYS A 437 20.47 0.11 -2.64
N HIS A 438 20.99 0.82 -1.64
CA HIS A 438 22.31 1.44 -1.68
C HIS A 438 23.35 0.48 -1.06
N ILE A 439 24.36 0.11 -1.85
CA ILE A 439 25.34 -0.92 -1.52
C ILE A 439 26.75 -0.35 -1.65
N ALA A 440 27.58 -0.57 -0.63
CA ALA A 440 29.01 -0.32 -0.72
C ALA A 440 29.67 -1.38 -1.60
N TYR A 441 30.23 -1.00 -2.75
CA TYR A 441 30.95 -1.93 -3.61
C TYR A 441 32.01 -1.22 -4.48
N GLY A 442 33.22 -1.77 -4.50
CA GLY A 442 34.30 -1.30 -5.37
C GLY A 442 34.76 0.14 -5.10
N GLY A 443 34.63 0.62 -3.87
CA GLY A 443 34.96 2.00 -3.47
C GLY A 443 33.84 3.01 -3.72
N LYS A 444 32.66 2.56 -4.16
CA LYS A 444 31.53 3.41 -4.54
C LYS A 444 30.25 2.99 -3.82
N GLU A 445 29.30 3.92 -3.81
CA GLU A 445 27.91 3.62 -3.52
C GLU A 445 27.22 3.21 -4.83
N CYS A 446 26.83 1.95 -4.90
CA CYS A 446 26.05 1.39 -6.01
C CYS A 446 24.59 1.34 -5.61
N VAL A 447 23.70 1.64 -6.55
CA VAL A 447 22.26 1.63 -6.31
C VAL A 447 21.61 0.56 -7.19
N GLU A 448 21.01 -0.44 -6.54
CA GLU A 448 20.38 -1.57 -7.21
C GLU A 448 18.86 -1.53 -7.02
N ARG A 449 18.12 -1.59 -8.13
CA ARG A 449 16.65 -1.54 -8.11
C ARG A 449 16.00 -2.87 -7.78
N GLU A 450 16.65 -3.97 -8.15
CA GLU A 450 16.25 -5.32 -7.73
C GLU A 450 16.99 -5.66 -6.45
N TYR A 451 16.27 -5.83 -5.35
CA TYR A 451 16.87 -6.17 -4.06
C TYR A 451 15.90 -6.95 -3.18
N GLU A 452 16.46 -7.66 -2.22
CA GLU A 452 15.72 -8.35 -1.16
C GLU A 452 15.88 -7.57 0.13
N VAL A 453 14.84 -7.52 0.97
CA VAL A 453 14.92 -6.97 2.34
C VAL A 453 14.84 -8.11 3.35
N LEU A 454 15.58 -7.98 4.45
CA LEU A 454 15.55 -8.96 5.54
C LEU A 454 14.24 -8.83 6.31
N THR A 455 13.44 -9.89 6.35
CA THR A 455 12.22 -10.01 7.15
C THR A 455 12.34 -11.16 8.13
N VAL A 456 11.75 -11.02 9.32
CA VAL A 456 11.89 -12.02 10.40
C VAL A 456 10.53 -12.45 10.93
N THR A 457 10.37 -13.72 11.31
CA THR A 457 9.14 -14.16 11.97
C THR A 457 9.10 -13.79 13.45
N ASP A 458 10.28 -13.70 14.08
CA ASP A 458 10.47 -13.25 15.45
C ASP A 458 11.47 -12.08 15.49
N PRO A 459 11.05 -10.86 15.88
CA PRO A 459 11.94 -9.70 15.99
C PRO A 459 13.01 -9.87 17.09
N ASN A 460 12.82 -10.80 18.03
CA ASN A 460 13.77 -11.09 19.10
C ASN A 460 14.83 -12.12 18.72
N ALA A 461 14.78 -12.74 17.53
CA ALA A 461 15.72 -13.77 17.10
C ALA A 461 17.16 -13.27 16.88
N PHE A 462 17.38 -11.94 16.89
CA PHE A 462 18.67 -11.34 16.61
C PHE A 462 19.13 -10.37 17.70
N VAL A 463 20.44 -10.21 17.78
CA VAL A 463 21.12 -9.26 18.66
C VAL A 463 22.22 -8.55 17.88
N TRP A 464 22.38 -7.25 18.13
CA TRP A 464 23.52 -6.49 17.63
C TRP A 464 24.68 -6.66 18.60
N VAL A 465 25.83 -7.13 18.10
CA VAL A 465 27.03 -7.38 18.89
C VAL A 465 28.12 -6.41 18.44
N ASP A 466 28.72 -5.68 19.36
CA ASP A 466 29.86 -4.79 19.07
C ASP A 466 31.05 -5.61 18.56
N ASP A 467 31.69 -5.15 17.49
CA ASP A 467 32.84 -5.79 16.86
C ASP A 467 33.79 -4.73 16.28
N ALA A 468 35.03 -5.12 16.00
CA ALA A 468 36.02 -4.21 15.41
C ALA A 468 37.01 -4.91 14.49
N GLY A 469 37.40 -4.23 13.41
CA GLY A 469 38.27 -4.79 12.38
C GLY A 469 37.61 -5.98 11.68
N LYS A 470 38.30 -7.11 11.59
CA LYS A 470 37.75 -8.35 11.01
C LYS A 470 36.62 -8.89 11.87
N CYS A 471 35.54 -9.35 11.24
CA CYS A 471 34.39 -9.86 11.97
C CYS A 471 34.75 -11.10 12.81
N THR A 472 34.63 -10.96 14.12
CA THR A 472 34.81 -12.02 15.13
C THR A 472 33.48 -12.47 15.71
N ALA A 473 32.44 -11.62 15.63
CA ALA A 473 31.12 -11.79 16.22
C ALA A 473 31.13 -12.07 17.73
N GLN A 474 32.27 -11.87 18.41
CA GLN A 474 32.46 -12.08 19.86
C GLN A 474 31.86 -13.41 20.38
N GLY A 475 31.98 -14.50 19.59
CA GLY A 475 31.48 -15.83 19.95
C GLY A 475 30.00 -16.09 19.63
N TYR A 476 29.28 -15.11 19.09
CA TYR A 476 27.94 -15.30 18.54
C TYR A 476 27.98 -15.84 17.10
N THR A 477 26.83 -16.33 16.60
CA THR A 477 26.68 -16.73 15.20
C THR A 477 26.21 -15.54 14.36
N PRO A 478 27.05 -14.95 13.49
CA PRO A 478 26.67 -13.80 12.67
C PRO A 478 25.65 -14.19 11.59
N VAL A 479 24.76 -13.27 11.25
CA VAL A 479 23.77 -13.46 10.19
C VAL A 479 24.44 -13.37 8.83
N SER A 480 24.58 -14.52 8.16
CA SER A 480 25.07 -14.62 6.78
C SER A 480 24.00 -14.06 5.83
N ALA A 481 24.28 -12.90 5.24
CA ALA A 481 23.34 -12.15 4.41
C ALA A 481 23.83 -11.96 2.98
N GLY A 482 25.07 -12.34 2.67
CA GLY A 482 25.64 -12.22 1.33
C GLY A 482 26.88 -13.07 1.12
N ARG A 483 27.45 -12.98 -0.07
CA ARG A 483 28.71 -13.63 -0.44
C ARG A 483 29.43 -12.85 -1.53
N GLU A 484 30.74 -12.79 -1.45
CA GLU A 484 31.60 -12.35 -2.53
C GLU A 484 31.51 -13.30 -3.73
N LYS A 485 31.99 -12.85 -4.90
CA LYS A 485 32.02 -13.64 -6.14
C LYS A 485 32.76 -14.99 -5.97
N ASP A 486 33.78 -15.02 -5.11
CA ASP A 486 34.58 -16.22 -4.82
C ASP A 486 33.98 -17.11 -3.71
N GLY A 487 32.79 -16.77 -3.22
CA GLY A 487 32.05 -17.56 -2.25
C GLY A 487 32.32 -17.21 -0.77
N ARG A 488 33.22 -16.26 -0.48
CA ARG A 488 33.43 -15.80 0.90
C ARG A 488 32.18 -15.11 1.46
N GLU A 489 31.78 -15.47 2.67
CA GLU A 489 30.56 -14.93 3.29
C GLU A 489 30.66 -13.45 3.66
N LEU A 490 29.52 -12.78 3.58
CA LEU A 490 29.28 -11.42 4.04
C LEU A 490 28.18 -11.40 5.10
N TYR A 491 28.44 -10.68 6.18
CA TYR A 491 27.55 -10.52 7.33
C TYR A 491 27.00 -9.10 7.38
N VAL A 492 25.84 -8.95 8.04
CA VAL A 492 25.21 -7.63 8.21
C VAL A 492 25.95 -6.81 9.26
N ALA A 493 26.36 -5.61 8.88
CA ALA A 493 26.97 -4.64 9.77
C ALA A 493 26.09 -3.39 9.95
N GLN A 494 26.19 -2.79 11.13
CA GLN A 494 25.56 -1.52 11.48
C GLN A 494 26.62 -0.58 12.07
N VAL A 495 26.63 0.67 11.60
CA VAL A 495 27.66 1.65 11.93
C VAL A 495 27.03 2.97 12.33
N LEU A 496 27.45 3.57 13.45
CA LEU A 496 27.15 4.97 13.74
C LEU A 496 28.11 5.85 12.94
N TYR A 497 27.60 6.58 11.95
CA TYR A 497 28.39 7.43 11.05
C TYR A 497 27.70 8.78 10.86
N GLU A 498 28.41 9.88 11.14
CA GLU A 498 27.92 11.26 10.98
C GLU A 498 26.53 11.55 11.60
N GLY A 499 26.23 10.95 12.75
CA GLY A 499 24.96 11.13 13.45
C GLY A 499 23.79 10.31 12.90
N SER A 500 24.08 9.35 12.03
CA SER A 500 23.14 8.37 11.49
C SER A 500 23.60 6.95 11.80
N VAL A 501 22.67 6.00 11.88
CA VAL A 501 22.97 4.58 12.06
C VAL A 501 22.79 3.90 10.71
N GLN A 502 23.90 3.58 10.05
CA GLN A 502 23.94 3.07 8.68
C GLN A 502 24.09 1.56 8.63
N VAL A 503 23.52 0.94 7.60
CA VAL A 503 23.63 -0.50 7.34
C VAL A 503 24.65 -0.77 6.23
N GLY A 504 25.41 -1.84 6.39
CA GLY A 504 26.35 -2.30 5.37
C GLY A 504 26.78 -3.75 5.58
N LYS A 505 28.00 -4.05 5.14
CA LYS A 505 28.55 -5.41 5.14
C LYS A 505 29.89 -5.49 5.87
N THR A 506 30.16 -6.65 6.46
CA THR A 506 31.47 -7.04 6.98
C THR A 506 31.73 -8.51 6.65
N GLY A 507 32.94 -9.01 6.91
CA GLY A 507 33.30 -10.40 6.72
C GLY A 507 34.60 -10.73 7.44
N LYS A 508 34.87 -12.02 7.66
CA LYS A 508 36.14 -12.48 8.27
C LYS A 508 37.38 -12.08 7.46
N HIS A 509 37.19 -11.79 6.17
CA HIS A 509 38.22 -11.39 5.22
C HIS A 509 38.30 -9.87 5.01
N MET A 510 37.37 -9.10 5.58
CA MET A 510 37.28 -7.64 5.44
C MET A 510 37.86 -6.97 6.68
N ASP A 511 38.48 -5.79 6.52
CA ASP A 511 39.06 -5.04 7.63
C ASP A 511 38.14 -3.87 8.02
N GLY A 512 37.07 -4.20 8.74
CA GLY A 512 36.02 -3.25 9.14
C GLY A 512 34.67 -3.50 8.46
N ALA A 513 33.71 -2.62 8.74
CA ALA A 513 32.40 -2.59 8.10
C ALA A 513 32.36 -1.57 6.97
N HIS A 514 31.82 -1.99 5.83
CA HIS A 514 31.69 -1.19 4.63
C HIS A 514 30.25 -0.74 4.44
N ILE A 515 30.01 0.57 4.44
CA ILE A 515 28.69 1.19 4.29
C ILE A 515 28.64 2.10 3.06
N ALA A 516 27.46 2.18 2.43
CA ALA A 516 27.16 3.17 1.41
C ALA A 516 26.74 4.49 2.07
N TYR A 517 27.47 5.58 1.81
CA TYR A 517 27.14 6.89 2.36
C TYR A 517 27.63 8.04 1.48
N SER A 518 26.70 8.94 1.11
CA SER A 518 26.95 10.15 0.33
C SER A 518 27.70 9.89 -0.98
N GLY A 519 27.25 8.87 -1.73
CA GLY A 519 27.77 8.51 -3.05
C GLY A 519 29.08 7.73 -3.01
N ARG A 520 29.56 7.33 -1.83
CA ARG A 520 30.85 6.65 -1.65
C ARG A 520 30.72 5.45 -0.71
N GLU A 521 31.63 4.50 -0.89
CA GLU A 521 31.87 3.46 0.08
C GLU A 521 32.72 4.00 1.23
N LYS A 522 32.30 3.74 2.47
CA LYS A 522 33.04 4.10 3.68
C LYS A 522 33.38 2.84 4.44
N ASN A 523 34.66 2.69 4.78
CA ASN A 523 35.12 1.65 5.70
C ASN A 523 35.18 2.23 7.12
N VAL A 524 34.60 1.53 8.09
CA VAL A 524 34.56 1.92 9.50
C VAL A 524 34.99 0.75 10.36
N LEU A 525 36.03 0.97 11.18
CA LEU A 525 36.67 -0.09 11.95
C LEU A 525 35.82 -0.59 13.12
N CYS A 526 35.07 0.28 13.78
CA CYS A 526 34.19 -0.07 14.90
C CYS A 526 32.74 -0.11 14.43
N TYR A 527 32.05 -1.22 14.69
CA TYR A 527 30.70 -1.45 14.19
C TYR A 527 29.97 -2.46 15.07
N ARG A 528 28.70 -2.71 14.74
CA ARG A 528 27.93 -3.83 15.28
C ARG A 528 27.64 -4.83 14.19
N VAL A 529 27.79 -6.11 14.48
CA VAL A 529 27.38 -7.19 13.59
C VAL A 529 26.06 -7.77 14.08
N LEU A 530 25.16 -8.06 13.15
CA LEU A 530 23.90 -8.73 13.48
C LEU A 530 24.18 -10.22 13.69
N CYS A 531 23.81 -10.74 14.86
CA CYS A 531 23.98 -12.14 15.20
C CYS A 531 22.64 -12.78 15.59
N HIS A 532 22.55 -14.09 15.43
CA HIS A 532 21.48 -14.89 16.01
C HIS A 532 21.60 -14.84 17.54
N LYS A 533 20.47 -14.64 18.25
CA LYS A 533 20.46 -14.87 19.70
C LYS A 533 20.68 -16.37 19.97
N PRO A 534 21.48 -16.72 21.00
CA PRO A 534 21.71 -18.10 21.42
C PRO A 534 20.44 -18.86 21.79
#